data_AF-A0A2W7SUE9-F1
#
_entry.id   AF-A0A2W7SUE9-F1
#
_cell.length_a   1.000
_cell.length_b   1.000
_cell.length_c   1.000
_cell.angle_alpha   90.00
_cell.angle_beta   90.00
_cell.angle_gamma   90.00
#
_symmetry.space_group_name_H-M   'P 1'
#
loop_
_entity.id
_entity.type
_entity.pdbx_description
1 polymer ?
#
loop_
_entity_poly.entity_id
_entity_poly.type
_entity_poly.pdbx_seq_one_letter_code
_entity_poly.pdbx_strand_id
1 'polypeptide(L)'
;MRLVLDACVLYPTVLREILIGAARAGLYTPLWSERILEEWARATRKLGPLAEIEARGAIALLRDGFPQALVHPRAGFESRLHLPDENDIHVLATAIAGSADAILTFNSADFPRHSLAAEGLERREPDGFLWELWSFHPEAVSAIVTAVHAEAERISGQPLSLKALLKRAKLPRLAKALQA
;
A
#
# COMPACT_ATOMS: atom_id res chain seq x y z
N MET A 1 3.82 7.19 -12.23
CA MET A 1 2.48 6.70 -11.88
C MET A 1 2.13 7.12 -10.46
N ARG A 2 0.94 7.66 -10.22
CA ARG A 2 0.40 8.06 -8.91
C ARG A 2 -0.58 6.98 -8.43
N LEU A 3 -0.40 6.46 -7.23
CA LEU A 3 -1.22 5.37 -6.70
C LEU A 3 -1.81 5.72 -5.35
N VAL A 4 -3.12 5.54 -5.18
CA VAL A 4 -3.69 5.50 -3.83
C VAL A 4 -3.42 4.14 -3.21
N LEU A 5 -2.82 4.15 -2.02
CA LEU A 5 -2.61 2.95 -1.22
C LEU A 5 -3.79 2.78 -0.27
N ASP A 6 -4.56 1.71 -0.46
CA ASP A 6 -5.65 1.34 0.46
C ASP A 6 -5.09 0.91 1.83
N ALA A 7 -5.87 1.06 2.91
CA ALA A 7 -5.49 0.67 4.26
C ALA A 7 -5.11 -0.82 4.33
N CYS A 8 -5.74 -1.67 3.53
CA CYS A 8 -5.47 -3.11 3.51
C CYS A 8 -4.05 -3.47 3.00
N VAL A 9 -3.39 -2.58 2.25
CA VAL A 9 -2.01 -2.77 1.76
C VAL A 9 -0.97 -2.05 2.63
N LEU A 10 -1.40 -1.05 3.41
CA LEU A 10 -0.58 -0.38 4.42
C LEU A 10 -0.51 -1.16 5.73
N TYR A 11 -1.54 -1.95 6.05
CA TYR A 11 -1.62 -2.73 7.28
C TYR A 11 -0.49 -3.77 7.44
N PRO A 12 -0.19 -4.64 6.46
CA PRO A 12 0.87 -5.64 6.62
C PRO A 12 2.25 -4.97 6.51
N THR A 13 3.01 -4.95 7.61
CA THR A 13 4.31 -4.25 7.71
C THR A 13 5.26 -4.55 6.56
N VAL A 14 5.54 -5.83 6.27
CA VAL A 14 6.48 -6.21 5.18
C VAL A 14 6.04 -5.63 3.84
N LEU A 15 4.74 -5.71 3.52
CA LEU A 15 4.23 -5.18 2.27
C LEU A 15 4.37 -3.65 2.22
N ARG A 16 3.94 -2.97 3.29
CA ARG A 16 4.05 -1.52 3.41
C ARG A 16 5.49 -1.06 3.23
N GLU A 17 6.45 -1.66 3.94
CA GLU A 17 7.86 -1.25 3.84
C GLU A 17 8.42 -1.43 2.43
N ILE A 18 8.03 -2.48 1.70
CA ILE A 18 8.44 -2.66 0.30
C ILE A 18 7.79 -1.59 -0.60
N LEU A 19 6.49 -1.35 -0.45
CA LEU A 19 5.76 -0.33 -1.22
C LEU A 19 6.33 1.07 -0.98
N ILE A 20 6.59 1.42 0.28
CA ILE A 20 7.14 2.71 0.67
C ILE A 20 8.60 2.84 0.24
N GLY A 21 9.39 1.76 0.30
CA GLY A 21 10.74 1.72 -0.25
C GLY A 21 10.76 2.00 -1.75
N ALA A 22 9.84 1.38 -2.51
CA ALA A 22 9.70 1.61 -3.96
C ALA A 22 9.26 3.05 -4.28
N ALA A 23 8.35 3.62 -3.49
CA ALA A 23 7.96 5.02 -3.60
C ALA A 23 9.14 5.97 -3.30
N ARG A 24 9.92 5.68 -2.24
CA ARG A 24 11.10 6.46 -1.86
C ARG A 24 12.20 6.41 -2.92
N ALA A 25 12.32 5.30 -3.63
CA ALA A 25 13.21 5.15 -4.79
C ALA A 25 12.68 5.85 -6.06
N GLY A 26 11.54 6.54 -6.00
CA GLY A 26 10.97 7.29 -7.13
C GLY A 26 10.28 6.42 -8.19
N LEU A 27 10.01 5.13 -7.90
CA LEU A 27 9.40 4.23 -8.88
C LEU A 27 7.91 4.52 -9.11
N TYR A 28 7.24 5.15 -8.14
CA TYR A 28 5.89 5.69 -8.24
C TYR A 28 5.64 6.74 -7.15
N THR A 29 4.55 7.48 -7.25
CA THR A 29 4.11 8.46 -6.24
C THR A 29 2.95 7.88 -5.44
N PRO A 30 3.10 7.66 -4.12
CA PRO A 30 2.01 7.17 -3.31
C PRO A 30 1.09 8.31 -2.89
N LEU A 31 -0.18 7.98 -2.66
CA LEU A 31 -1.23 8.89 -2.21
C LEU A 31 -2.08 8.20 -1.14
N TRP A 32 -2.57 8.96 -0.18
CA TRP A 32 -3.52 8.51 0.85
C TRP A 32 -4.26 9.71 1.45
N SER A 33 -5.38 9.45 2.11
CA SER A 33 -6.08 10.45 2.93
C SER A 33 -5.88 10.16 4.43
N GLU A 34 -6.24 11.13 5.28
CA GLU A 34 -6.23 10.92 6.74
C GLU A 34 -7.11 9.72 7.15
N ARG A 35 -8.23 9.51 6.45
CA ARG A 35 -9.15 8.41 6.75
C ARG A 35 -8.54 7.04 6.46
N ILE A 36 -7.83 6.88 5.35
CA ILE A 36 -7.07 5.66 5.02
C ILE A 36 -6.03 5.35 6.11
N LEU A 37 -5.29 6.37 6.55
CA LEU A 37 -4.27 6.19 7.60
C LEU A 37 -4.91 5.82 8.95
N GLU A 38 -6.04 6.43 9.30
CA GLU A 38 -6.78 6.11 10.52
C GLU A 38 -7.37 4.69 10.47
N GLU A 39 -7.87 4.24 9.33
CA GLU A 39 -8.33 2.86 9.13
C GLU A 39 -7.21 1.85 9.30
N TRP A 40 -6.02 2.14 8.76
CA TRP A 40 -4.82 1.34 9.02
C TRP A 40 -4.51 1.28 10.54
N ALA A 41 -4.46 2.42 11.25
CA ALA A 41 -4.19 2.45 12.68
C ALA A 41 -5.25 1.69 13.51
N ARG A 42 -6.53 1.78 13.12
CA ARG A 42 -7.60 1.05 13.82
C ARG A 42 -7.54 -0.45 13.56
N ALA A 43 -7.16 -0.85 12.36
CA ALA A 43 -7.06 -2.27 12.00
C ALA A 43 -6.04 -3.03 12.86
N THR A 44 -5.02 -2.36 13.41
CA THR A 44 -4.01 -2.98 14.30
C THR A 44 -4.51 -3.21 15.73
N ARG A 45 -5.65 -2.65 16.15
CA ARG A 45 -6.23 -2.87 17.50
C ARG A 45 -6.45 -4.34 17.83
N LYS A 46 -6.77 -5.15 16.83
CA LYS A 46 -6.96 -6.60 16.98
C LYS A 46 -5.68 -7.36 17.38
N LEU A 47 -4.51 -6.74 17.21
CA LEU A 47 -3.20 -7.27 17.64
C LEU A 47 -2.84 -6.83 19.07
N GLY A 48 -3.62 -5.93 19.67
CA GLY A 48 -3.42 -5.38 21.02
C GLY A 48 -3.20 -3.86 21.01
N PRO A 49 -3.38 -3.17 22.17
CA PRO A 49 -3.28 -1.71 22.25
C PRO A 49 -1.92 -1.14 21.84
N LEU A 50 -0.82 -1.85 22.11
CA LEU A 50 0.53 -1.42 21.71
C LEU A 50 0.69 -1.34 20.19
N ALA A 51 0.01 -2.21 19.44
CA ALA A 51 0.12 -2.24 17.98
C ALA A 51 -0.49 -0.99 17.32
N GLU A 52 -1.56 -0.40 17.89
CA GLU A 52 -2.07 0.89 17.41
C GLU A 52 -1.11 2.04 17.68
N ILE A 53 -0.43 2.04 18.85
CA ILE A 53 0.58 3.05 19.17
C ILE A 53 1.74 2.97 18.16
N GLU A 54 2.22 1.76 17.88
CA GLU A 54 3.26 1.52 16.86
C GLU A 54 2.81 1.97 15.46
N ALA A 55 1.58 1.63 15.06
CA ALA A 55 1.02 2.06 13.77
C ALA A 55 0.92 3.59 13.67
N ARG A 56 0.49 4.27 14.73
CA ARG A 56 0.45 5.75 14.77
C ARG A 56 1.84 6.37 14.67
N GLY A 57 2.85 5.76 15.31
CA GLY A 57 4.25 6.16 15.12
C GLY A 57 4.72 5.99 13.68
N ALA A 58 4.41 4.85 13.06
CA ALA A 58 4.73 4.60 11.66
C ALA A 58 4.02 5.57 10.70
N ILE A 59 2.77 5.93 10.99
CA ILE A 59 2.01 6.96 10.23
C ILE A 59 2.70 8.32 10.33
N ALA A 60 3.17 8.72 11.51
CA ALA A 60 3.87 9.99 11.68
C ALA A 60 5.15 10.05 10.84
N LEU A 61 5.97 8.99 10.87
CA LEU A 61 7.17 8.86 10.04
C LEU A 61 6.84 8.85 8.54
N LEU A 62 5.74 8.18 8.17
CA LEU A 62 5.30 8.11 6.78
C LEU A 62 4.88 9.49 6.24
N ARG A 63 4.17 10.28 7.05
CA ARG A 63 3.76 11.65 6.70
C ARG A 63 4.96 12.59 6.55
N ASP A 64 5.92 12.48 7.46
CA ASP A 64 7.15 13.27 7.41
C ASP A 64 7.98 12.95 6.15
N GLY A 65 8.07 11.67 5.80
CA GLY A 65 8.78 11.23 4.59
C GLY A 65 8.08 11.54 3.27
N PHE A 66 6.76 11.76 3.28
CA PHE A 66 5.94 11.99 2.08
C PHE A 66 4.91 13.11 2.29
N PRO A 67 5.34 14.37 2.50
CA PRO A 67 4.43 15.47 2.79
C PRO A 67 3.42 15.76 1.67
N GLN A 68 3.76 15.37 0.42
CA GLN A 68 2.91 15.57 -0.76
C GLN A 68 1.98 14.38 -1.06
N ALA A 69 2.06 13.29 -0.29
CA ALA A 69 1.21 12.11 -0.50
C ALA A 69 -0.17 12.25 0.16
N LEU A 70 -0.32 13.17 1.12
CA LEU A 70 -1.60 13.41 1.79
C LEU A 70 -2.55 14.17 0.87
N VAL A 71 -3.65 13.53 0.51
CA VAL A 71 -4.71 14.11 -0.32
C VAL A 71 -5.89 14.49 0.57
N HIS A 72 -6.45 15.66 0.30
CA HIS A 72 -7.65 16.18 0.96
C HIS A 72 -8.81 16.27 -0.05
N PRO A 73 -9.63 15.22 -0.19
CA PRO A 73 -10.84 15.30 -1.01
C PRO A 73 -11.75 16.43 -0.52
N ARG A 74 -12.43 17.10 -1.45
CA ARG A 74 -13.39 18.16 -1.09
C ARG A 74 -14.55 17.58 -0.30
N ALA A 75 -14.98 18.27 0.76
CA ALA A 75 -16.15 17.88 1.54
C ALA A 75 -17.38 17.73 0.63
N GLY A 76 -18.14 16.66 0.83
CA GLY A 76 -19.32 16.33 0.02
C GLY A 76 -19.04 15.72 -1.35
N PHE A 77 -17.77 15.62 -1.79
CA PHE A 77 -17.45 14.99 -3.07
C PHE A 77 -17.80 13.50 -3.13
N GLU A 78 -17.79 12.83 -1.97
CA GLU A 78 -18.17 11.43 -1.84
C GLU A 78 -19.63 11.16 -2.22
N SER A 79 -20.54 12.14 -2.13
CA SER A 79 -21.99 11.91 -2.30
C SER A 79 -22.41 11.59 -3.74
N ARG A 80 -21.55 11.85 -4.74
CA ARG A 80 -21.81 11.49 -6.15
C ARG A 80 -21.18 10.16 -6.55
N LEU A 81 -20.41 9.54 -5.66
CA LEU A 81 -19.63 8.35 -5.93
C LEU A 81 -20.38 7.12 -5.41
N HIS A 82 -20.24 6.02 -6.13
CA HIS A 82 -20.91 4.77 -5.80
C HIS A 82 -19.91 3.61 -5.95
N LEU A 83 -19.79 2.83 -4.88
CA LEU A 83 -19.08 1.56 -4.85
C LEU A 83 -19.95 0.50 -4.15
N PRO A 84 -19.68 -0.81 -4.34
CA PRO A 84 -20.37 -1.86 -3.61
C PRO A 84 -20.27 -1.75 -2.09
N ASP A 85 -19.12 -1.33 -1.56
CA ASP A 85 -18.94 -0.96 -0.15
C ASP A 85 -18.89 0.57 -0.01
N GLU A 86 -19.84 1.13 0.72
CA GLU A 86 -19.90 2.58 1.00
C GLU A 86 -18.70 3.06 1.83
N ASN A 87 -18.08 2.18 2.62
CA ASN A 87 -16.90 2.53 3.40
C ASN A 87 -15.70 2.83 2.50
N ASP A 88 -15.64 2.25 1.29
CA ASP A 88 -14.53 2.41 0.36
C ASP A 88 -14.68 3.62 -0.57
N ILE A 89 -15.82 4.32 -0.53
CA ILE A 89 -16.05 5.54 -1.32
C ILE A 89 -14.98 6.60 -1.03
N HIS A 90 -14.51 6.70 0.21
CA HIS A 90 -13.47 7.66 0.57
C HIS A 90 -12.12 7.36 -0.10
N VAL A 91 -11.79 6.09 -0.37
CA VAL A 91 -10.58 5.68 -1.10
C VAL A 91 -10.69 6.12 -2.56
N LEU A 92 -11.86 5.91 -3.17
CA LEU A 92 -12.14 6.39 -4.53
C LEU A 92 -12.10 7.93 -4.61
N ALA A 93 -12.71 8.62 -3.66
CA ALA A 93 -12.65 10.08 -3.58
C ALA A 93 -11.21 10.59 -3.46
N THR A 94 -10.38 9.90 -2.66
CA THR A 94 -8.93 10.16 -2.54
C THR A 94 -8.22 9.99 -3.87
N ALA A 95 -8.54 8.92 -4.62
CA ALA A 95 -7.92 8.65 -5.91
C ALA A 95 -8.24 9.73 -6.95
N ILE A 96 -9.50 10.12 -7.05
CA ILE A 96 -9.92 11.15 -8.00
C ILE A 96 -9.35 12.52 -7.61
N ALA A 97 -9.46 12.91 -6.34
CA ALA A 97 -8.95 14.20 -5.86
C ALA A 97 -7.42 14.31 -5.99
N GLY A 98 -6.72 13.18 -5.84
CA GLY A 98 -5.27 13.10 -5.99
C GLY A 98 -4.79 12.90 -7.43
N SER A 99 -5.69 12.87 -8.42
CA SER A 99 -5.37 12.52 -9.81
C SER A 99 -4.51 11.26 -9.88
N ALA A 100 -4.93 10.22 -9.15
CA ALA A 100 -4.26 8.93 -9.16
C ALA A 100 -4.50 8.23 -10.51
N ASP A 101 -3.56 7.39 -10.91
CA ASP A 101 -3.71 6.50 -12.05
C ASP A 101 -4.39 5.19 -11.63
N ALA A 102 -4.17 4.74 -10.38
CA ALA A 102 -4.81 3.53 -9.87
C ALA A 102 -4.95 3.50 -8.33
N ILE A 103 -5.83 2.60 -7.87
CA ILE A 103 -5.95 2.20 -6.46
C ILE A 103 -5.23 0.86 -6.28
N LEU A 104 -4.29 0.80 -5.34
CA LEU A 104 -3.60 -0.42 -4.95
C LEU A 104 -4.30 -1.05 -3.75
N THR A 105 -4.92 -2.22 -3.95
CA THR A 105 -5.77 -2.88 -2.95
C THR A 105 -5.78 -4.41 -3.11
N PHE A 106 -6.09 -5.13 -2.03
CA PHE A 106 -6.46 -6.54 -2.09
C PHE A 106 -7.96 -6.76 -2.37
N ASN A 107 -8.79 -5.73 -2.22
CA ASN A 107 -10.24 -5.81 -2.19
C ASN A 107 -10.85 -5.70 -3.59
N SER A 108 -10.74 -6.76 -4.39
CA SER A 108 -11.23 -6.72 -5.77
C SER A 108 -12.74 -6.56 -5.91
N ALA A 109 -13.53 -6.99 -4.92
CA ALA A 109 -14.99 -6.90 -4.96
C ALA A 109 -15.47 -5.47 -4.72
N ASP A 110 -14.81 -4.76 -3.81
CA ASP A 110 -15.21 -3.42 -3.37
C ASP A 110 -14.78 -2.33 -4.36
N PHE A 111 -13.80 -2.66 -5.23
CA PHE A 111 -13.34 -1.82 -6.33
C PHE A 111 -13.53 -2.49 -7.70
N PRO A 112 -14.77 -2.57 -8.24
CA PRO A 112 -15.02 -3.12 -9.57
C PRO A 112 -14.34 -2.30 -10.66
N ARG A 113 -13.69 -2.98 -11.62
CA ARG A 113 -12.95 -2.32 -12.71
C ARG A 113 -13.81 -1.37 -13.55
N HIS A 114 -15.09 -1.70 -13.77
CA HIS A 114 -15.99 -0.85 -14.56
C HIS A 114 -16.33 0.46 -13.83
N SER A 115 -16.54 0.43 -12.50
CA SER A 115 -16.78 1.62 -11.69
C SER A 115 -15.56 2.54 -11.69
N LEU A 116 -14.35 1.98 -11.58
CA LEU A 116 -13.11 2.75 -11.60
C LEU A 116 -12.78 3.33 -12.98
N ALA A 117 -13.02 2.56 -14.04
CA ALA A 117 -12.75 3.01 -15.42
C ALA A 117 -13.57 4.26 -15.80
N ALA A 118 -14.79 4.40 -15.24
CA ALA A 118 -15.62 5.59 -15.45
C ALA A 118 -14.97 6.88 -14.91
N GLU A 119 -14.09 6.76 -13.92
CA GLU A 119 -13.34 7.87 -13.32
C GLU A 119 -11.87 7.87 -13.79
N GLY A 120 -11.51 7.09 -14.82
CA GLY A 120 -10.16 7.00 -15.38
C GLY A 120 -9.15 6.27 -14.50
N LEU A 121 -9.62 5.46 -13.55
CA LEU A 121 -8.78 4.75 -12.57
C LEU A 121 -8.63 3.27 -12.92
N GLU A 122 -7.44 2.73 -12.67
CA GLU A 122 -7.23 1.29 -12.62
C GLU A 122 -7.33 0.74 -11.19
N ARG A 123 -7.58 -0.57 -11.08
CA ARG A 123 -7.32 -1.34 -9.86
C ARG A 123 -6.07 -2.17 -10.04
N ARG A 124 -5.14 -2.08 -9.09
CA ARG A 124 -3.93 -2.90 -9.03
C ARG A 124 -3.88 -3.69 -7.74
N GLU A 125 -3.39 -4.91 -7.84
CA GLU A 125 -3.07 -5.80 -6.74
C GLU A 125 -1.57 -5.69 -6.39
N PRO A 126 -1.18 -5.79 -5.11
CA PRO A 126 0.20 -5.50 -4.71
C PRO A 126 1.26 -6.40 -5.32
N ASP A 127 1.00 -7.70 -5.47
CA ASP A 127 2.00 -8.65 -5.97
C ASP A 127 2.32 -8.46 -7.45
N GLY A 128 1.32 -8.29 -8.30
CA GLY A 128 1.57 -8.02 -9.71
C GLY A 128 2.19 -6.65 -9.94
N PHE A 129 1.77 -5.64 -9.18
CA PHE A 129 2.38 -4.31 -9.25
C PHE A 129 3.86 -4.34 -8.86
N LEU A 130 4.22 -4.94 -7.72
CA LEU A 130 5.63 -5.02 -7.31
C LEU A 130 6.46 -5.92 -8.23
N TRP A 131 5.88 -6.99 -8.77
CA TRP A 131 6.54 -7.82 -9.78
C TRP A 131 6.84 -7.04 -11.06
N GLU A 132 5.90 -6.21 -11.51
CA GLU A 132 6.09 -5.36 -12.68
C GLU A 132 7.16 -4.30 -12.44
N LEU A 133 7.13 -3.61 -11.29
CA LEU A 133 8.22 -2.70 -10.90
C LEU A 133 9.58 -3.41 -10.91
N TRP A 134 9.65 -4.63 -10.38
CA TRP A 134 10.88 -5.43 -10.42
C TRP A 134 11.27 -5.79 -11.87
N SER A 135 10.32 -6.09 -12.75
CA SER A 135 10.63 -6.45 -14.14
C SER A 135 11.28 -5.30 -14.93
N PHE A 136 10.97 -4.05 -14.58
CA PHE A 136 11.57 -2.86 -15.17
C PHE A 136 12.79 -2.33 -14.39
N HIS A 137 12.81 -2.55 -13.07
CA HIS A 137 13.84 -2.04 -12.15
C HIS A 137 14.33 -3.14 -11.18
N PRO A 138 14.94 -4.23 -11.69
CA PRO A 138 15.22 -5.42 -10.89
C PRO A 138 16.18 -5.12 -9.74
N GLU A 139 17.24 -4.34 -9.98
CA GLU A 139 18.22 -4.01 -8.95
C GLU A 139 17.60 -3.19 -7.80
N ALA A 140 16.84 -2.14 -8.15
CA ALA A 140 16.23 -1.25 -7.16
C ALA A 140 15.23 -1.98 -6.27
N VAL A 141 14.32 -2.75 -6.87
CA VAL A 141 13.32 -3.51 -6.10
C VAL A 141 13.97 -4.63 -5.29
N SER A 142 14.98 -5.31 -5.84
CA SER A 142 15.71 -6.35 -5.09
C SER A 142 16.41 -5.76 -3.86
N ALA A 143 17.09 -4.61 -4.01
CA ALA A 143 17.74 -3.94 -2.89
C ALA A 143 16.75 -3.53 -1.78
N ILE A 144 15.57 -3.02 -2.15
CA ILE A 144 14.49 -2.69 -1.21
C ILE A 144 14.04 -3.95 -0.47
N VAL A 145 13.78 -5.04 -1.18
CA VAL A 145 13.33 -6.30 -0.55
C VAL A 145 14.40 -6.87 0.37
N THR A 146 15.68 -6.84 -0.03
CA THR A 146 16.80 -7.26 0.82
C THR A 146 16.88 -6.44 2.10
N ALA A 147 16.72 -5.11 2.02
CA ALA A 147 16.73 -4.25 3.20
C ALA A 147 15.55 -4.57 4.15
N VAL A 148 14.34 -4.74 3.62
CA VAL A 148 13.16 -5.11 4.42
C VAL A 148 13.32 -6.49 5.05
N HIS A 149 13.91 -7.45 4.34
CA HIS A 149 14.17 -8.79 4.86
C HIS A 149 15.21 -8.77 5.98
N ALA A 150 16.32 -8.05 5.81
CA ALA A 150 17.34 -7.90 6.85
C ALA A 150 16.77 -7.27 8.12
N GLU A 151 15.89 -6.26 7.99
CA GLU A 151 15.22 -5.65 9.14
C GLU A 151 14.23 -6.62 9.82
N ALA A 152 13.50 -7.43 9.04
CA ALA A 152 12.62 -8.45 9.59
C ALA A 152 13.40 -9.51 10.38
N GLU A 153 14.57 -9.96 9.88
CA GLU A 153 15.46 -10.86 10.60
C GLU A 153 15.96 -10.23 11.90
N ARG A 154 16.42 -8.98 11.85
CA ARG A 154 16.88 -8.21 13.01
C ARG A 154 15.82 -8.13 14.11
N ILE A 155 14.57 -7.80 13.76
CA ILE A 155 13.45 -7.71 14.71
C ILE A 155 13.11 -9.09 15.28
N SER A 156 13.11 -10.13 14.44
CA SER A 156 12.77 -11.49 14.88
C SER A 156 13.86 -12.17 15.72
N GLY A 157 15.10 -11.66 15.67
CA GLY A 157 16.26 -12.25 16.34
C GLY A 157 16.73 -13.58 15.74
N GLN A 158 16.23 -13.97 14.57
CA GLN A 158 16.58 -15.24 13.91
C GLN A 158 16.58 -15.10 12.38
N PRO A 159 17.32 -15.97 11.66
CA PRO A 159 17.23 -16.04 10.20
C PRO A 159 15.81 -16.35 9.74
N LEU A 160 15.35 -15.68 8.69
CA LEU A 160 14.04 -15.87 8.08
C LEU A 160 14.19 -16.25 6.61
N SER A 161 13.36 -17.18 6.15
CA SER A 161 13.30 -17.45 4.71
C SER A 161 12.65 -16.28 3.97
N LEU A 162 13.39 -15.61 3.07
CA LEU A 162 12.86 -14.54 2.21
C LEU A 162 11.59 -14.97 1.48
N LYS A 163 11.59 -16.19 0.93
CA LYS A 163 10.43 -16.78 0.23
C LYS A 163 9.20 -16.82 1.13
N ALA A 164 9.37 -17.33 2.34
CA ALA A 164 8.27 -17.49 3.29
C ALA A 164 7.76 -16.13 3.76
N LEU A 165 8.67 -15.17 3.99
CA LEU A 165 8.35 -13.79 4.34
C LEU A 165 7.48 -13.13 3.28
N LEU A 166 7.91 -13.17 2.01
CA LEU A 166 7.16 -12.58 0.89
C LEU A 166 5.82 -13.29 0.66
N LYS A 167 5.75 -14.63 0.76
CA LYS A 167 4.48 -15.35 0.68
C LYS A 167 3.51 -14.95 1.79
N ARG A 168 3.97 -14.76 3.03
CA ARG A 168 3.16 -14.26 4.14
C ARG A 168 2.68 -12.83 3.90
N ALA A 169 3.46 -12.02 3.19
CA ALA A 169 3.09 -10.69 2.72
C ALA A 169 2.17 -10.70 1.48
N LYS A 170 1.71 -11.89 1.03
CA LYS A 170 0.91 -12.10 -0.17
C LYS A 170 1.62 -11.67 -1.47
N LEU A 171 2.94 -11.88 -1.56
CA LEU A 171 3.78 -11.54 -2.71
C LEU A 171 4.40 -12.78 -3.42
N PRO A 172 3.62 -13.79 -3.83
CA PRO A 172 4.17 -15.01 -4.43
C PRO A 172 4.88 -14.81 -5.79
N ARG A 173 4.44 -13.87 -6.64
CA ARG A 173 5.09 -13.59 -7.93
C ARG A 173 6.43 -12.92 -7.73
N LEU A 174 6.50 -11.90 -6.86
CA LEU A 174 7.76 -11.26 -6.51
C LEU A 174 8.73 -12.25 -5.85
N ALA A 175 8.23 -13.12 -4.97
CA ALA A 175 9.05 -14.16 -4.33
C ALA A 175 9.66 -15.14 -5.34
N LYS A 176 8.95 -15.45 -6.43
CA LYS A 176 9.46 -16.30 -7.50
C LYS A 176 10.51 -15.57 -8.35
N ALA A 177 10.30 -14.28 -8.63
CA ALA A 177 11.21 -13.46 -9.41
C ALA A 177 12.58 -13.30 -8.73
N LEU A 178 12.61 -13.08 -7.42
CA LEU A 178 13.84 -12.91 -6.62
C LEU A 178 14.59 -14.21 -6.32
N GLN A 179 14.15 -15.34 -6.86
CA GLN A 179 14.80 -16.65 -6.74
C GLN A 179 15.49 -17.10 -8.02
N ALA A 180 15.29 -16.38 -9.12
CA ALA A 180 15.83 -16.70 -10.43
C ALA A 180 17.26 -16.20 -10.59
#